data_AF-A0A975YEG6-F1
#
_entry.id   AF-A0A975YEG6-F1
#
_cell.length_a   1.000
_cell.length_b   1.000
_cell.length_c   1.000
_cell.angle_alpha   90.00
_cell.angle_beta   90.00
_cell.angle_gamma   90.00
#
_symmetry.space_group_name_H-M   'P 1'
#
loop_
_entity.id
_entity.type
_entity.pdbx_description
1 polymer ?
#
loop_
_entity_poly.entity_id
_entity_poly.type
_entity_poly.pdbx_seq_one_letter_code
_entity_poly.pdbx_strand_id
1 'polypeptide(L)'
;MEFLNATRLGAIGKVMSTAAMADGHLDGLTPEDLLPLAQEEGTVIVYSFTSRIGRVEAAFEEAYPGIDLQGFDISSTEQIARLTAEAQAGVTNADVIYISDVPVVLLALPESGIIANYMPPRIADRVPAQFQSPLLAQRLSTKVLMYNEEANPDGSPITNLWQLTTDDSRGRVVMVDPLQRGDYLDMMTEIVLRSDEMAAA
;
A
#
# COMPACT_ATOMS: atom_id res chain seq x y z
N MET A 1 7.51 15.13 -39.68
CA MET A 1 8.53 15.78 -38.84
C MET A 1 8.99 14.75 -37.83
N GLU A 2 9.98 13.94 -38.20
CA GLU A 2 10.78 13.18 -37.24
C GLU A 2 11.53 14.15 -36.32
N PHE A 3 11.73 13.82 -35.05
CA PHE A 3 13.00 14.00 -34.34
C PHE A 3 13.06 13.11 -33.08
N LEU A 4 13.91 12.08 -33.20
CA LEU A 4 14.71 11.33 -32.21
C LEU A 4 14.14 10.42 -31.09
N ASN A 5 14.34 9.11 -31.36
CA ASN A 5 14.85 8.07 -30.47
C ASN A 5 15.93 8.53 -29.47
N ALA A 6 15.84 8.07 -28.21
CA ALA A 6 17.00 7.68 -27.41
C ALA A 6 16.60 6.74 -26.26
N THR A 7 16.68 5.45 -26.56
CA THR A 7 16.89 4.34 -25.64
C THR A 7 17.88 4.71 -24.54
N ARG A 8 17.46 4.63 -23.27
CA ARG A 8 18.35 4.40 -22.13
C ARG A 8 17.89 3.12 -21.43
N LEU A 9 18.24 2.01 -22.06
CA LEU A 9 18.20 0.69 -21.44
C LEU A 9 19.39 0.64 -20.47
N GLY A 10 19.12 0.83 -19.18
CA GLY A 10 20.08 0.55 -18.12
C GLY A 10 20.23 -0.96 -17.98
N ALA A 11 21.19 -1.55 -18.68
CA ALA A 11 21.58 -2.92 -18.46
C ALA A 11 22.58 -2.96 -17.28
N ILE A 12 22.20 -3.66 -16.20
CA ILE A 12 22.98 -4.66 -15.44
C ILE A 12 22.14 -5.05 -14.22
N GLY A 13 21.66 -6.30 -14.19
CA GLY A 13 21.05 -6.94 -13.02
C GLY A 13 19.89 -7.88 -13.34
N LYS A 14 20.19 -9.11 -13.79
CA LYS A 14 19.28 -10.25 -14.07
C LYS A 14 18.20 -10.01 -15.15
N VAL A 15 18.45 -10.61 -16.32
CA VAL A 15 17.66 -10.56 -17.56
C VAL A 15 16.41 -11.47 -17.48
N MET A 16 15.54 -11.28 -16.48
CA MET A 16 14.20 -11.86 -16.48
C MET A 16 13.08 -10.82 -16.28
N SER A 17 13.39 -9.56 -15.93
CA SER A 17 12.39 -8.62 -15.39
C SER A 17 11.80 -7.58 -16.36
N THR A 18 11.63 -7.88 -17.65
CA THR A 18 10.75 -7.04 -18.51
C THR A 18 10.04 -7.81 -19.61
N ALA A 19 10.68 -8.82 -20.22
CA ALA A 19 10.08 -9.61 -21.29
C ALA A 19 9.04 -10.63 -20.78
N ALA A 20 9.28 -11.28 -19.64
CA ALA A 20 8.39 -12.32 -19.11
C ALA A 20 7.05 -11.75 -18.59
N MET A 21 7.06 -10.51 -18.08
CA MET A 21 5.85 -9.77 -17.70
C MET A 21 5.10 -9.20 -18.93
N ALA A 22 5.81 -8.87 -20.02
CA ALA A 22 5.21 -8.28 -21.21
C ALA A 22 4.44 -9.28 -22.08
N ASP A 23 4.80 -10.57 -22.06
CA ASP A 23 4.16 -11.59 -22.90
C ASP A 23 3.02 -12.36 -22.18
N GLY A 24 2.71 -12.02 -20.92
CA GLY A 24 1.64 -12.67 -20.13
C GLY A 24 1.88 -14.16 -19.87
N HIS A 25 3.07 -14.67 -20.19
CA HIS A 25 3.41 -16.09 -20.06
C HIS A 25 3.32 -16.57 -18.61
N LEU A 26 3.80 -15.75 -17.67
CA LEU A 26 3.80 -16.04 -16.23
C LEU A 26 2.38 -16.08 -15.62
N ASP A 27 1.43 -15.40 -16.23
CA ASP A 27 0.04 -15.33 -15.75
C ASP A 27 -0.72 -16.65 -15.97
N GLY A 28 -0.30 -17.45 -16.96
CA GLY A 28 -0.86 -18.78 -17.21
C GLY A 28 -0.23 -19.91 -16.38
N LEU A 29 0.87 -19.63 -15.68
CA LEU A 29 1.61 -20.64 -14.89
C LEU A 29 0.97 -20.90 -13.52
N THR A 30 1.13 -22.13 -13.04
CA THR A 30 0.73 -22.53 -11.69
C THR A 30 1.75 -22.02 -10.65
N PRO A 31 1.39 -21.95 -9.35
CA PRO A 31 2.37 -21.66 -8.30
C PRO A 31 3.58 -22.60 -8.31
N GLU A 32 3.36 -23.88 -8.62
CA GLU A 32 4.42 -24.89 -8.70
C GLU A 32 5.39 -24.62 -9.85
N ASP A 33 4.89 -24.12 -10.99
CA ASP A 33 5.73 -23.74 -12.14
C ASP A 33 6.49 -22.43 -11.89
N LEU A 34 5.91 -21.50 -11.11
CA LEU A 34 6.50 -20.20 -10.80
C LEU A 34 7.60 -20.28 -9.75
N LEU A 35 7.49 -21.20 -8.78
CA LEU A 35 8.41 -21.26 -7.65
C LEU A 35 9.89 -21.44 -8.07
N PRO A 36 10.26 -22.36 -8.98
CA PRO A 36 11.64 -22.48 -9.45
C PRO A 36 12.17 -21.20 -10.12
N LEU A 37 11.31 -20.48 -10.85
CA LEU A 37 11.67 -19.21 -11.51
C LEU A 37 11.92 -18.11 -10.48
N ALA A 38 11.04 -18.00 -9.48
CA ALA A 38 11.19 -17.04 -8.40
C ALA A 38 12.42 -17.34 -7.52
N GLN A 39 12.78 -18.61 -7.33
CA GLN A 39 14.02 -19.00 -6.66
C GLN A 39 15.29 -18.64 -7.45
N GLU A 40 15.24 -18.65 -8.79
CA GLU A 40 16.36 -18.17 -9.63
C GLU A 40 16.55 -16.65 -9.52
N GLU A 41 15.45 -15.91 -9.42
CA GLU A 41 15.46 -14.47 -9.13
C GLU A 41 15.98 -14.19 -7.71
N GLY A 42 15.47 -14.94 -6.72
CA GLY A 42 16.04 -15.10 -5.38
C GLY A 42 15.70 -14.01 -4.36
N THR A 43 15.19 -12.85 -4.78
CA THR A 43 14.83 -11.75 -3.89
C THR A 43 13.58 -11.05 -4.39
N VAL A 44 12.73 -10.61 -3.47
CA VAL A 44 11.61 -9.70 -3.73
C VAL A 44 11.62 -8.55 -2.73
N ILE A 45 11.59 -7.33 -3.22
CA ILE A 45 11.61 -6.11 -2.41
C ILE A 45 10.18 -5.56 -2.27
N VAL A 46 9.73 -5.40 -1.03
CA VAL A 46 8.37 -4.94 -0.71
C VAL A 46 8.44 -3.64 0.09
N TYR A 47 7.91 -2.55 -0.45
CA TYR A 47 7.63 -1.35 0.33
C TYR A 47 6.25 -1.48 0.96
N SER A 48 6.15 -1.31 2.28
CA SER A 48 4.92 -1.55 3.04
C SER A 48 4.62 -0.41 4.00
N PHE A 49 3.35 0.01 4.08
CA PHE A 49 2.89 1.03 5.04
C PHE A 49 2.65 0.49 6.47
N THR A 50 2.88 -0.81 6.67
CA THR A 50 2.59 -1.48 7.94
C THR A 50 3.75 -2.35 8.39
N SER A 51 4.08 -2.21 9.68
CA SER A 51 5.01 -3.09 10.41
C SER A 51 4.67 -4.58 10.38
N ARG A 52 3.48 -4.98 9.90
CA ARG A 52 3.13 -6.38 9.67
C ARG A 52 4.02 -7.03 8.61
N ILE A 53 4.70 -6.24 7.77
CA ILE A 53 5.59 -6.76 6.73
C ILE A 53 6.65 -7.70 7.31
N GLY A 54 7.20 -7.44 8.49
CA GLY A 54 8.18 -8.37 9.11
C GLY A 54 7.59 -9.73 9.50
N ARG A 55 6.28 -9.83 9.77
CA ARG A 55 5.61 -11.13 9.97
C ARG A 55 5.33 -11.83 8.64
N VAL A 56 5.02 -11.04 7.61
CA VAL A 56 4.80 -11.56 6.25
C VAL A 56 6.10 -12.10 5.69
N GLU A 57 7.21 -11.38 5.87
CA GLU A 57 8.58 -11.80 5.55
C GLU A 57 8.89 -13.17 6.14
N ALA A 58 8.85 -13.30 7.46
CA ALA A 58 9.13 -14.57 8.13
C ALA A 58 8.25 -15.73 7.64
N ALA A 59 6.95 -15.50 7.47
CA ALA A 59 6.03 -16.53 6.99
C ALA A 59 6.23 -16.87 5.50
N PHE A 60 6.60 -15.89 4.69
CA PHE A 60 6.85 -16.06 3.25
C PHE A 60 8.12 -16.88 3.03
N GLU A 61 9.21 -16.57 3.74
CA GLU A 61 10.47 -17.29 3.61
C GLU A 61 10.40 -18.72 4.16
N GLU A 62 9.59 -18.95 5.20
CA GLU A 62 9.27 -20.31 5.67
C GLU A 62 8.50 -21.10 4.60
N ALA A 63 7.51 -20.48 3.95
CA ALA A 63 6.68 -21.12 2.93
C ALA A 63 7.43 -21.32 1.60
N TYR A 64 8.35 -20.43 1.26
CA TYR A 64 9.08 -20.41 -0.01
C TYR A 64 10.60 -20.32 0.20
N PRO A 65 11.25 -21.41 0.67
CA PRO A 65 12.68 -21.42 0.89
C PRO A 65 13.47 -21.08 -0.38
N GLY A 66 14.53 -20.28 -0.23
CA GLY A 66 15.38 -19.85 -1.35
C GLY A 66 14.96 -18.53 -2.01
N ILE A 67 13.93 -17.86 -1.49
CA ILE A 67 13.56 -16.49 -1.85
C ILE A 67 13.69 -15.61 -0.60
N ASP A 68 14.45 -14.52 -0.71
CA ASP A 68 14.63 -13.48 0.32
C ASP A 68 13.59 -12.37 0.13
N LEU A 69 12.68 -12.20 1.10
CA LEU A 69 11.69 -11.12 1.05
C LEU A 69 12.22 -9.93 1.84
N GLN A 70 12.61 -8.87 1.15
CA GLN A 70 13.10 -7.65 1.80
C GLN A 70 11.94 -6.68 2.05
N GLY A 71 11.40 -6.72 3.26
CA GLY A 71 10.28 -5.87 3.69
C GLY A 71 10.75 -4.54 4.29
N PHE A 72 10.26 -3.43 3.73
CA PHE A 72 10.50 -2.09 4.29
C PHE A 72 9.22 -1.48 4.85
N ASP A 73 9.18 -1.21 6.16
CA ASP A 73 8.08 -0.47 6.82
C ASP A 73 8.28 1.04 6.65
N ILE A 74 7.58 1.63 5.69
CA ILE A 74 7.72 3.02 5.23
C ILE A 74 6.33 3.65 5.16
N SER A 75 6.12 4.85 5.73
CA SER A 75 4.83 5.54 5.62
C SER A 75 4.41 5.75 4.17
N SER A 76 3.11 5.81 3.87
CA SER A 76 2.64 5.98 2.48
C SER A 76 3.10 7.30 1.85
N THR A 77 3.14 8.37 2.65
CA THR A 77 3.69 9.67 2.23
C THR A 77 5.16 9.58 1.84
N GLU A 78 5.97 8.88 2.63
CA GLU A 78 7.38 8.65 2.33
C GLU A 78 7.59 7.69 1.15
N GLN A 79 6.76 6.64 1.02
CA GLN A 79 6.77 5.76 -0.14
C GLN A 79 6.52 6.54 -1.44
N ILE A 80 5.50 7.41 -1.48
CA ILE A 80 5.21 8.25 -2.66
C ILE A 80 6.42 9.11 -3.04
N ALA A 81 7.02 9.78 -2.05
CA ALA A 81 8.20 10.61 -2.28
C ALA A 81 9.39 9.79 -2.79
N ARG A 82 9.65 8.62 -2.18
CA ARG A 82 10.74 7.72 -2.56
C ARG A 82 10.55 7.15 -3.96
N LEU A 83 9.38 6.61 -4.28
CA LEU A 83 9.06 6.07 -5.61
C LEU A 83 9.18 7.15 -6.69
N THR A 84 8.72 8.36 -6.41
CA THR A 84 8.87 9.51 -7.31
C THR A 84 10.35 9.85 -7.54
N ALA A 85 11.15 9.90 -6.49
CA ALA A 85 12.59 10.20 -6.59
C ALA A 85 13.36 9.08 -7.32
N GLU A 86 13.05 7.82 -7.04
CA GLU A 86 13.63 6.65 -7.73
C GLU A 86 13.30 6.69 -9.23
N ALA A 87 12.03 6.92 -9.59
CA ALA A 87 11.61 7.04 -10.99
C ALA A 87 12.29 8.22 -11.71
N GLN A 88 12.42 9.37 -11.05
CA GLN A 88 13.16 10.53 -11.61
C GLN A 88 14.65 10.24 -11.81
N ALA A 89 15.23 9.38 -10.98
CA ALA A 89 16.60 8.89 -11.14
C ALA A 89 16.72 7.76 -12.18
N GLY A 90 15.61 7.28 -12.75
CA GLY A 90 15.57 6.15 -13.67
C GLY A 90 15.85 4.80 -13.00
N VAL A 91 15.53 4.68 -11.71
CA VAL A 91 15.73 3.49 -10.89
C VAL A 91 14.38 2.95 -10.44
N THR A 92 14.27 1.63 -10.36
CA THR A 92 13.09 0.93 -9.81
C THR A 92 13.61 -0.10 -8.81
N ASN A 93 13.40 0.17 -7.52
CA ASN A 93 13.94 -0.68 -6.44
C ASN A 93 12.91 -1.62 -5.84
N ALA A 94 11.63 -1.23 -5.79
CA ALA A 94 10.57 -2.05 -5.22
C ALA A 94 9.88 -2.89 -6.29
N ASP A 95 9.66 -4.16 -5.97
CA ASP A 95 8.90 -5.08 -6.82
C ASP A 95 7.40 -5.04 -6.47
N VAL A 96 7.10 -4.90 -5.18
CA VAL A 96 5.72 -4.82 -4.67
C VAL A 96 5.55 -3.59 -3.79
N ILE A 97 4.50 -2.83 -4.07
CA ILE A 97 4.15 -1.62 -3.31
C ILE A 97 2.84 -1.90 -2.57
N TYR A 98 2.93 -1.97 -1.24
CA TYR A 98 1.79 -2.06 -0.36
C TYR A 98 1.60 -0.72 0.37
N ILE A 99 0.60 0.04 -0.06
CA ILE A 99 0.42 1.45 0.32
C ILE A 99 -1.01 1.77 0.78
N SER A 100 -1.16 2.75 1.68
CA SER A 100 -2.43 3.28 2.16
C SER A 100 -2.45 4.81 2.06
N ASP A 101 -2.88 5.33 0.91
CA ASP A 101 -3.11 6.77 0.68
C ASP A 101 -3.82 6.88 -0.68
N VAL A 102 -5.03 6.31 -0.74
CA VAL A 102 -5.73 6.02 -2.00
C VAL A 102 -5.93 7.30 -2.83
N PRO A 103 -6.38 8.44 -2.27
CA PRO A 103 -6.61 9.65 -3.05
C PRO A 103 -5.36 10.15 -3.76
N VAL A 104 -4.20 10.15 -3.09
CA VAL A 104 -2.94 10.59 -3.70
C VAL A 104 -2.40 9.55 -4.67
N VAL A 105 -2.37 8.27 -4.26
CA VAL A 105 -1.81 7.18 -5.07
C VAL A 105 -2.55 7.02 -6.38
N LEU A 106 -3.89 6.96 -6.37
CA LEU A 106 -4.67 6.69 -7.57
C LEU A 106 -4.54 7.77 -8.63
N LEU A 107 -4.34 9.03 -8.23
CA LEU A 107 -4.28 10.17 -9.14
C LEU A 107 -2.87 10.41 -9.68
N ALA A 108 -1.81 10.07 -8.94
CA ALA A 108 -0.45 10.48 -9.29
C ALA A 108 0.43 9.37 -9.86
N LEU A 109 0.45 8.19 -9.22
CA LEU A 109 1.47 7.18 -9.50
C LEU A 109 1.17 6.31 -10.74
N PRO A 110 -0.09 5.87 -11.00
CA PRO A 110 -0.41 5.14 -12.21
C PRO A 110 -0.27 5.98 -13.49
N GLU A 111 -0.78 7.23 -13.48
CA GLU A 111 -0.73 8.11 -14.67
C GLU A 111 0.71 8.47 -15.08
N SER A 112 1.62 8.55 -14.11
CA SER A 112 3.05 8.80 -14.36
C SER A 112 3.83 7.53 -14.76
N GLY A 113 3.20 6.36 -14.75
CA GLY A 113 3.83 5.09 -15.08
C GLY A 113 4.83 4.59 -14.03
N ILE A 114 4.84 5.17 -12.83
CA ILE A 114 5.73 4.77 -11.72
C ILE A 114 5.31 3.41 -11.17
N ILE A 115 4.00 3.13 -11.16
CA ILE A 115 3.43 1.86 -10.70
C ILE A 115 2.48 1.31 -11.75
N ALA A 116 2.36 -0.02 -11.79
CA ALA A 116 1.39 -0.72 -12.62
C ALA A 116 0.42 -1.51 -11.74
N ASN A 117 -0.84 -1.59 -12.16
CA ASN A 117 -1.77 -2.52 -11.55
C ASN A 117 -1.38 -3.95 -11.92
N TYR A 118 -1.37 -4.86 -10.94
CA TYR A 118 -1.26 -6.29 -11.17
C TYR A 118 -2.34 -7.01 -10.36
N MET A 119 -3.32 -7.59 -11.05
CA MET A 119 -4.31 -8.48 -10.47
C MET A 119 -3.87 -9.92 -10.78
N PRO A 120 -3.32 -10.69 -9.82
CA PRO A 120 -2.83 -12.02 -10.11
C PRO A 120 -3.99 -12.92 -10.58
N PRO A 121 -3.95 -13.50 -11.80
CA PRO A 121 -5.08 -14.23 -12.37
C PRO A 121 -5.54 -15.39 -11.49
N ARG A 122 -4.59 -16.03 -10.79
CA ARG A 122 -4.79 -17.16 -9.88
C ARG A 122 -5.70 -16.86 -8.68
N ILE A 123 -5.96 -15.59 -8.37
CA ILE A 123 -6.87 -15.16 -7.29
C ILE A 123 -7.94 -14.18 -7.78
N ALA A 124 -8.05 -13.94 -9.09
CA ALA A 124 -8.99 -12.98 -9.67
C ALA A 124 -10.45 -13.31 -9.38
N ASP A 125 -10.80 -14.60 -9.27
CA ASP A 125 -12.12 -15.09 -8.91
C ASP A 125 -12.48 -14.87 -7.43
N ARG A 126 -11.50 -14.56 -6.58
CA ARG A 126 -11.67 -14.37 -5.14
C ARG A 126 -11.76 -12.91 -4.72
N VAL A 127 -11.44 -11.98 -5.64
CA VAL A 127 -11.48 -10.54 -5.37
C VAL A 127 -12.68 -9.94 -6.13
N PRO A 128 -13.65 -9.31 -5.46
CA PRO A 128 -14.74 -8.62 -6.14
C PRO A 128 -14.23 -7.62 -7.18
N ALA A 129 -14.89 -7.53 -8.34
CA ALA A 129 -14.43 -6.71 -9.48
C ALA A 129 -14.13 -5.25 -9.12
N GLN A 130 -14.92 -4.67 -8.21
CA GLN A 130 -14.73 -3.29 -7.70
C GLN A 130 -13.42 -3.08 -6.92
N PHE A 131 -12.73 -4.16 -6.53
CA PHE A 131 -11.46 -4.13 -5.80
C PHE A 131 -10.27 -4.57 -6.67
N GLN A 132 -10.47 -4.77 -7.98
CA GLN A 132 -9.38 -5.16 -8.89
C GLN A 132 -8.79 -3.98 -9.67
N SER A 133 -9.51 -2.85 -9.74
CA SER A 133 -9.21 -1.70 -10.59
C SER A 133 -9.64 -0.40 -9.89
N PRO A 134 -8.94 0.73 -10.10
CA PRO A 134 -7.74 0.92 -10.95
C PRO A 134 -6.45 0.31 -10.40
N LEU A 135 -6.39 0.06 -9.09
CA LEU A 135 -5.35 -0.74 -8.45
C LEU A 135 -6.02 -1.83 -7.61
N LEU A 136 -5.34 -2.97 -7.44
CA LEU A 136 -5.79 -4.04 -6.55
C LEU A 136 -5.93 -3.54 -5.10
N ALA A 137 -7.16 -3.65 -4.57
CA ALA A 137 -7.49 -3.44 -3.17
C ALA A 137 -7.64 -4.79 -2.44
N GLN A 138 -6.51 -5.37 -2.05
CA GLN A 138 -6.40 -6.65 -1.35
C GLN A 138 -6.82 -6.59 0.14
N ARG A 139 -6.94 -5.40 0.72
CA ARG A 139 -7.35 -5.23 2.13
C ARG A 139 -8.17 -3.96 2.32
N LEU A 140 -9.35 -4.12 2.91
CA LEU A 140 -10.14 -3.01 3.43
C LEU A 140 -9.76 -2.78 4.90
N SER A 141 -9.50 -1.52 5.23
CA SER A 141 -9.20 -1.09 6.60
C SER A 141 -10.16 0.01 7.00
N THR A 142 -10.60 -0.02 8.26
CA THR A 142 -11.39 1.05 8.85
C THR A 142 -10.63 1.68 10.01
N LYS A 143 -10.97 2.92 10.32
CA LYS A 143 -10.53 3.62 11.53
C LYS A 143 -11.69 3.63 12.51
N VAL A 144 -11.41 3.35 13.77
CA VAL A 144 -12.41 3.35 14.83
C VAL A 144 -11.89 4.19 15.98
N LEU A 145 -12.81 4.90 16.63
CA LEU A 145 -12.53 5.50 17.91
C LEU A 145 -12.45 4.38 18.95
N MET A 146 -11.40 4.42 19.76
CA MET A 146 -11.21 3.50 20.88
C MET A 146 -11.16 4.31 22.17
N TYR A 147 -11.66 3.74 23.25
CA TYR A 147 -11.57 4.32 24.59
C TYR A 147 -11.01 3.29 25.57
N ASN A 148 -10.50 3.76 26.70
CA ASN A 148 -10.01 2.89 27.77
C ASN A 148 -11.21 2.42 28.63
N GLU A 149 -11.51 1.12 28.61
CA GLU A 149 -12.63 0.53 29.34
C GLU A 149 -12.40 0.49 30.86
N GLU A 150 -11.16 0.36 31.34
CA GLU A 150 -10.84 0.40 32.77
C GLU A 150 -11.16 1.79 33.35
N ALA A 151 -10.86 2.84 32.59
CA ALA A 151 -11.18 4.22 32.96
C ALA A 151 -12.66 4.58 32.74
N ASN A 152 -13.40 3.81 31.92
CA ASN A 152 -14.80 4.07 31.56
C ASN A 152 -15.62 2.76 31.60
N PRO A 153 -15.84 2.19 32.81
CA PRO A 153 -16.47 0.88 32.96
C PRO A 153 -17.95 0.87 32.56
N ASP A 154 -18.60 2.04 32.57
CA ASP A 154 -20.01 2.21 32.21
C ASP A 154 -20.25 2.36 30.69
N GLY A 155 -19.19 2.27 29.88
CA GLY A 155 -19.25 2.34 28.42
C GLY A 155 -18.51 3.52 27.82
N SER A 156 -18.83 3.87 26.57
CA SER A 156 -18.17 4.96 25.85
C SER A 156 -18.29 6.29 26.62
N PRO A 157 -17.18 7.02 26.84
CA PRO A 157 -17.22 8.32 27.53
C PRO A 157 -17.88 9.43 26.70
N ILE A 158 -18.12 9.17 25.42
CA ILE A 158 -18.78 10.10 24.52
C ILE A 158 -19.94 9.40 23.80
N THR A 159 -20.94 10.19 23.46
CA THR A 159 -22.07 9.81 22.62
C THR A 159 -21.92 10.35 21.19
N ASN A 160 -21.08 11.37 20.99
CA ASN A 160 -20.83 11.97 19.69
C ASN A 160 -19.37 12.44 19.56
N LEU A 161 -18.81 12.35 18.36
CA LEU A 161 -17.42 12.68 18.04
C LEU A 161 -17.04 14.11 18.46
N TRP A 162 -17.94 15.08 18.35
CA TRP A 162 -17.66 16.47 18.66
C TRP A 162 -17.42 16.72 20.15
N GLN A 163 -17.78 15.79 21.04
CA GLN A 163 -17.40 15.89 22.45
C GLN A 163 -15.87 15.85 22.65
N LEU A 164 -15.12 15.27 21.70
CA LEU A 164 -13.66 15.24 21.72
C LEU A 164 -13.02 16.63 21.51
N THR A 165 -13.77 17.60 20.99
CA THR A 165 -13.27 18.96 20.75
C THR A 165 -13.55 19.91 21.92
N THR A 166 -14.19 19.43 22.99
CA THR A 166 -14.53 20.24 24.17
C THR A 166 -13.38 20.28 25.18
N ASP A 167 -13.43 21.25 26.12
CA ASP A 167 -12.42 21.37 27.16
C ASP A 167 -12.33 20.14 28.08
N ASP A 168 -13.43 19.38 28.25
CA ASP A 168 -13.46 18.16 29.05
C ASP A 168 -12.54 17.06 28.47
N SER A 169 -12.33 17.08 27.16
CA SER A 169 -11.47 16.13 26.42
C SER A 169 -10.01 16.59 26.32
N ARG A 170 -9.67 17.77 26.83
CA ARG A 170 -8.32 18.34 26.74
C ARG A 170 -7.29 17.42 27.38
N GLY A 171 -6.28 17.02 26.60
CA GLY A 171 -5.21 16.13 27.05
C GLY A 171 -5.62 14.66 27.23
N ARG A 172 -6.83 14.27 26.81
CA ARG A 172 -7.36 12.89 26.93
C ARG A 172 -7.46 12.16 25.59
N VAL A 173 -7.22 12.86 24.49
CA VAL A 173 -7.27 12.31 23.14
C VAL A 173 -5.86 12.10 22.62
N VAL A 174 -5.61 10.88 22.14
CA VAL A 174 -4.37 10.54 21.43
C VAL A 174 -4.77 10.09 20.03
N MET A 175 -4.12 10.65 19.03
CA MET A 175 -4.28 10.25 17.64
C MET A 175 -2.92 10.23 16.95
N VAL A 176 -2.83 9.45 15.88
CA VAL A 176 -1.69 9.51 14.96
C VAL A 176 -1.65 10.88 14.30
N ASP A 177 -0.46 11.45 14.13
CA ASP A 177 -0.28 12.72 13.43
C ASP A 177 -0.72 12.58 11.96
N PRO A 178 -1.79 13.28 11.53
CA PRO A 178 -2.29 13.17 10.15
C PRO A 178 -1.29 13.73 9.13
N LEU A 179 -0.37 14.62 9.52
CA LEU A 179 0.65 15.14 8.60
C LEU A 179 1.75 14.12 8.30
N GLN A 180 1.93 13.11 9.17
CA GLN A 180 2.89 12.03 8.97
C GLN A 180 2.25 10.80 8.30
N ARG A 181 0.91 10.71 8.34
CA ARG A 181 0.16 9.53 7.90
C ARG A 181 -1.05 9.96 7.07
N GLY A 182 -0.87 9.92 5.74
CA GLY A 182 -1.90 10.33 4.77
C GLY A 182 -3.27 9.66 4.99
N ASP A 183 -3.30 8.38 5.37
CA ASP A 183 -4.54 7.68 5.68
C ASP A 183 -5.33 8.26 6.88
N TYR A 184 -4.66 8.95 7.80
CA TYR A 184 -5.33 9.71 8.87
C TYR A 184 -5.72 11.12 8.43
N LEU A 185 -4.95 11.75 7.53
CA LEU A 185 -5.35 13.03 6.93
C LEU A 185 -6.63 12.86 6.10
N ASP A 186 -6.74 11.78 5.33
CA ASP A 186 -7.93 11.42 4.57
C ASP A 186 -9.15 11.28 5.49
N MET A 187 -8.99 10.54 6.60
CA MET A 187 -10.05 10.37 7.61
C MET A 187 -10.50 11.72 8.18
N MET A 188 -9.55 12.59 8.57
CA MET A 188 -9.88 13.90 9.12
C MET A 188 -10.56 14.79 8.08
N THR A 189 -10.13 14.71 6.83
CA THR A 189 -10.76 15.42 5.71
C THR A 189 -12.20 14.98 5.51
N GLU A 190 -12.47 13.67 5.52
CA GLU A 190 -13.84 13.14 5.42
C GLU A 190 -14.72 13.56 6.61
N ILE A 191 -14.20 13.53 7.84
CA ILE A 191 -14.93 14.00 9.03
C ILE A 191 -15.33 15.48 8.87
N VAL A 192 -14.44 16.31 8.33
CA VAL A 192 -14.71 17.74 8.10
C VAL A 192 -15.70 17.95 6.96
N LEU A 193 -15.54 17.24 5.83
CA LEU A 193 -16.44 17.33 4.68
C LEU A 193 -17.86 16.85 5.01
N ARG A 194 -17.99 15.92 5.96
CA ARG A 194 -19.26 15.37 6.42
C ARG A 194 -19.63 15.84 7.83
N SER A 195 -19.19 17.03 8.23
CA SER A 195 -19.31 17.48 9.62
C SER A 195 -20.74 17.45 10.15
N ASP A 196 -21.72 17.85 9.34
CA ASP A 196 -23.14 17.83 9.69
C ASP A 196 -23.68 16.40 9.87
N GLU A 197 -23.27 15.46 9.00
CA GLU A 197 -23.62 14.04 9.16
C GLU A 197 -23.01 13.48 10.45
N MET A 198 -21.77 13.83 10.75
CA MET A 198 -21.08 13.41 11.99
C MET A 198 -21.71 14.04 13.24
N ALA A 199 -22.30 15.23 13.14
CA ALA A 199 -23.02 15.87 14.23
C ALA A 199 -24.38 15.21 14.53
N ALA A 200 -25.00 14.61 13.51
CA ALA A 200 -26.29 13.94 13.62
C ALA A 200 -26.19 12.44 13.97
N ALA A 201 -24.99 11.86 13.87
CA ALA A 201 -24.70 10.45 14.12
C ALA A 201 -24.73 10.07 15.61
#